data_AF-A0A497P698-F1
#
_entry.id   AF-A0A497P698-F1
#
_cell.length_a   1.000
_cell.length_b   1.000
_cell.length_c   1.000
_cell.angle_alpha   90.00
_cell.angle_beta   90.00
_cell.angle_gamma   90.00
#
_symmetry.space_group_name_H-M   'P 1'
#
loop_
_entity.id
_entity.type
_entity.pdbx_description
1 polymer ?
#
loop_
_entity_poly.entity_id
_entity_poly.type
_entity_poly.pdbx_seq_one_letter_code
_entity_poly.pdbx_strand_id
1 'polypeptide(L)'
;MKPLSIIYWTRVCLGILTGLICGVGSSLVAGLFSSFPEGLSLAIIIYILTYYVYKLLFFAKVKKPSKIFTTGIGAYFLTWIVAWGVFFTLLNPLS
;
A
#
# COMPACT_ATOMS: atom_id res chain seq x y z
N MET A 1 9.16 -20.22 -5.45
CA MET A 1 9.64 -19.18 -4.51
C MET A 1 9.07 -19.46 -3.12
N LYS A 2 9.77 -19.07 -2.04
CA LYS A 2 9.25 -19.23 -0.67
C LYS A 2 7.95 -18.40 -0.52
N PRO A 3 6.88 -18.92 0.11
CA PRO A 3 5.59 -18.22 0.22
C PRO A 3 5.71 -16.85 0.91
N LEU A 4 6.70 -16.69 1.79
CA LEU A 4 7.02 -15.43 2.45
C LEU A 4 7.49 -14.33 1.48
N SER A 5 8.26 -14.70 0.44
CA SER A 5 8.78 -13.76 -0.56
C SER A 5 7.67 -13.23 -1.47
N ILE A 6 6.69 -14.08 -1.79
CA ILE A 6 5.50 -13.66 -2.56
C ILE A 6 4.72 -12.59 -1.79
N ILE A 7 4.43 -12.82 -0.51
CA ILE A 7 3.73 -11.85 0.34
C ILE A 7 4.48 -10.52 0.38
N TYR A 8 5.81 -10.55 0.51
CA TYR A 8 6.65 -9.36 0.51
C TYR A 8 6.52 -8.55 -0.80
N TRP A 9 6.72 -9.20 -1.95
CA TRP A 9 6.65 -8.52 -3.25
C TRP A 9 5.26 -7.99 -3.56
N THR A 10 4.21 -8.73 -3.22
CA THR A 10 2.84 -8.26 -3.43
C THR A 10 2.54 -7.05 -2.53
N ARG A 11 3.07 -6.98 -1.29
CA ARG A 11 2.96 -5.78 -0.44
C ARG A 11 3.71 -4.58 -1.02
N VAL A 12 4.87 -4.77 -1.64
CA VAL A 12 5.59 -3.71 -2.36
C VAL A 12 4.77 -3.18 -3.54
N CYS A 13 4.25 -4.08 -4.39
CA CYS A 13 3.39 -3.68 -5.51
C CYS A 13 2.14 -2.92 -5.02
N LEU A 14 1.52 -3.38 -3.93
CA LEU A 14 0.38 -2.69 -3.34
C LEU A 14 0.75 -1.31 -2.80
N GLY A 15 1.91 -1.14 -2.14
CA GLY A 15 2.36 0.17 -1.68
C GLY A 15 2.52 1.16 -2.83
N ILE A 16 3.12 0.71 -3.94
CA ILE A 16 3.26 1.53 -5.16
C ILE A 16 1.90 1.90 -5.75
N LEU A 17 0.98 0.94 -5.88
CA LEU A 17 -0.39 1.19 -6.37
C LEU A 17 -1.14 2.18 -5.47
N THR A 18 -1.07 2.02 -4.16
CA THR A 18 -1.65 2.95 -3.20
C THR A 18 -1.05 4.35 -3.36
N GLY A 19 0.27 4.45 -3.51
CA GLY A 19 0.96 5.74 -3.69
C GLY A 19 0.56 6.43 -5.00
N LEU A 20 0.39 5.65 -6.07
CA LEU A 20 -0.15 6.13 -7.34
C LEU A 20 -1.59 6.64 -7.18
N ILE A 21 -2.45 5.91 -6.47
CA ILE A 21 -3.84 6.33 -6.20
C ILE A 21 -3.86 7.64 -5.42
N CYS A 22 -3.00 7.80 -4.40
CA CYS A 22 -2.89 9.07 -3.66
C CYS A 22 -2.39 10.21 -4.55
N GLY A 23 -1.35 9.99 -5.35
CA GLY A 23 -0.83 11.02 -6.26
C GLY A 23 -1.84 11.43 -7.33
N VAL A 24 -2.48 10.45 -7.97
CA VAL A 24 -3.53 10.69 -8.97
C VAL A 24 -4.75 11.34 -8.35
N GLY A 25 -5.19 10.91 -7.17
CA GLY A 25 -6.30 11.52 -6.43
C GLY A 25 -6.04 13.00 -6.11
N SER A 26 -4.79 13.34 -5.75
CA SER A 26 -4.43 14.73 -5.45
C SER A 26 -4.57 15.67 -6.64
N SER A 27 -4.25 15.17 -7.86
CA SER A 27 -4.31 15.94 -9.10
C SER A 27 -5.69 15.90 -9.76
N LEU A 28 -6.34 14.72 -9.83
CA LEU A 28 -7.63 14.54 -10.51
C LEU A 28 -8.85 14.96 -9.67
N VAL A 29 -8.74 14.91 -8.34
CA VAL A 29 -9.88 15.15 -7.43
C VAL A 29 -9.57 16.34 -6.52
N ALA A 30 -9.26 17.50 -7.11
CA ALA A 30 -9.18 18.80 -6.42
C ALA A 30 -8.42 18.78 -5.06
N GLY A 31 -7.28 18.09 -5.00
CA GLY A 31 -6.48 18.00 -3.76
C GLY A 31 -6.87 16.88 -2.78
N LEU A 32 -7.68 15.90 -3.19
CA LEU A 32 -7.97 14.72 -2.37
C LEU A 32 -6.67 13.94 -2.09
N PHE A 33 -6.37 13.62 -0.84
CA PHE A 33 -5.08 13.04 -0.43
C PHE A 33 -3.89 13.98 -0.63
N SER A 34 -4.10 15.31 -0.67
CA SER A 34 -3.01 16.29 -0.59
C SER A 34 -2.41 16.36 0.81
N SER A 35 -3.23 16.10 1.83
CA SER A 35 -2.82 16.13 3.23
C SER A 35 -2.34 14.75 3.70
N PHE A 36 -1.29 14.74 4.53
CA PHE A 36 -0.74 13.51 5.12
C PHE A 36 -1.78 12.60 5.80
N PRO A 37 -2.72 13.10 6.62
CA PRO A 37 -3.72 12.25 7.28
C PRO A 37 -4.68 11.57 6.31
N GLU A 38 -5.00 12.21 5.19
CA GLU A 38 -5.92 11.66 4.18
C GLU A 38 -5.27 10.50 3.44
N GLY A 39 -4.04 10.69 2.96
CA GLY A 39 -3.26 9.64 2.31
C GLY A 39 -3.00 8.47 3.27
N LEU A 40 -2.66 8.77 4.52
CA LEU A 40 -2.44 7.74 5.55
C LEU A 40 -3.70 6.92 5.82
N SER A 41 -4.87 7.56 5.89
CA SER A 41 -6.15 6.88 6.10
C SER A 41 -6.43 5.88 4.98
N LEU A 42 -6.23 6.29 3.71
CA LEU A 42 -6.39 5.39 2.57
C LEU A 42 -5.35 4.24 2.60
N ALA A 43 -4.09 4.54 2.93
CA ALA A 43 -3.05 3.53 3.02
C ALA A 43 -3.37 2.47 4.10
N ILE A 44 -3.91 2.88 5.24
CA ILE A 44 -4.36 1.97 6.31
C ILE A 44 -5.55 1.13 5.84
N ILE A 45 -6.54 1.74 5.18
CA ILE A 45 -7.71 1.01 4.64
C ILE A 45 -7.26 -0.07 3.66
N ILE A 46 -6.43 0.26 2.68
CA ILE A 46 -5.89 -0.71 1.71
C ILE A 46 -5.09 -1.80 2.42
N TYR A 47 -4.29 -1.44 3.44
CA TYR A 47 -3.50 -2.41 4.19
C TYR A 47 -4.38 -3.44 4.90
N ILE A 48 -5.45 -2.98 5.56
CA ILE A 48 -6.45 -3.81 6.24
C ILE A 48 -7.18 -4.69 5.23
N LEU A 49 -7.63 -4.11 4.11
CA LEU A 49 -8.37 -4.83 3.07
C LEU A 49 -7.52 -5.97 2.48
N THR A 50 -6.24 -5.68 2.22
CA THR A 50 -5.26 -6.66 1.79
C THR A 50 -5.07 -7.79 2.82
N TYR A 51 -5.12 -7.48 4.12
CA TYR A 51 -5.06 -8.51 5.15
C TYR A 51 -6.24 -9.48 5.07
N TYR A 52 -7.47 -8.98 4.86
CA TYR A 52 -8.64 -9.84 4.66
C TYR A 52 -8.51 -10.70 3.40
N VAL A 53 -8.04 -10.12 2.29
CA VAL A 53 -7.79 -10.85 1.04
C VAL A 53 -6.77 -11.97 1.24
N TYR A 54 -5.63 -11.69 1.89
CA TYR A 54 -4.65 -12.74 2.20
C TYR A 54 -5.18 -13.76 3.20
N LYS A 55 -5.96 -13.32 4.19
CA LYS A 55 -6.62 -14.24 5.12
C LYS A 55 -7.49 -15.22 4.36
N LEU A 56 -8.26 -14.80 3.36
CA LEU A 56 -9.10 -15.68 2.53
C LEU A 56 -8.27 -16.59 1.61
N LEU A 57 -7.30 -16.04 0.87
CA LEU A 57 -6.48 -16.79 -0.09
C LEU A 57 -5.53 -17.80 0.55
N PHE A 58 -4.98 -17.47 1.72
CA PHE A 58 -3.94 -18.26 2.39
C PHE A 58 -4.44 -19.00 3.64
N PHE A 59 -5.71 -18.85 4.03
CA PHE A 59 -6.29 -19.56 5.18
C PHE A 59 -6.03 -21.07 5.12
N ALA A 60 -6.23 -21.65 3.94
CA ALA A 60 -6.12 -23.10 3.72
C ALA A 60 -4.68 -23.58 3.49
N LYS A 61 -3.71 -22.68 3.27
CA LYS A 61 -2.35 -23.05 2.84
C LYS A 61 -1.25 -22.78 3.87
N VAL A 62 -1.52 -22.13 5.00
CA VAL A 62 -0.45 -21.68 5.91
C VAL A 62 -0.65 -22.14 7.34
N LYS A 63 0.26 -23.01 7.82
CA LYS A 63 0.27 -23.62 9.17
C LYS A 63 0.33 -22.62 10.34
N LYS A 64 0.79 -21.38 10.12
CA LYS A 64 0.88 -20.32 11.16
C LYS A 64 0.57 -18.94 10.54
N PRO A 65 -0.66 -18.43 10.68
CA PRO A 65 -1.09 -17.17 10.05
C PRO A 65 -0.40 -15.92 10.63
N SER A 66 0.15 -16.00 11.85
CA SER A 66 0.76 -14.85 12.55
C SER A 66 2.00 -14.26 11.83
N LYS A 67 2.79 -15.07 11.12
CA LYS A 67 3.95 -14.57 10.33
C LYS A 67 3.54 -13.82 9.06
N ILE A 68 2.34 -14.05 8.54
CA ILE A 68 1.83 -13.38 7.32
C ILE A 68 1.52 -11.91 7.61
N PHE A 69 1.11 -11.61 8.85
CA PHE A 69 0.65 -10.28 9.23
C PHE A 69 1.77 -9.27 9.42
N THR A 70 2.91 -9.71 9.96
CA THR A 70 4.07 -8.84 10.25
C THR A 70 5.07 -8.78 9.11
N THR A 71 5.04 -9.76 8.18
CA THR A 71 5.96 -9.75 7.04
C THR A 71 5.51 -8.72 6.01
N GLY A 72 6.37 -7.74 5.74
CA GLY A 72 6.18 -6.79 4.64
C GLY A 72 5.35 -5.55 4.99
N ILE A 73 4.99 -5.34 6.28
CA ILE A 73 4.31 -4.11 6.71
C ILE A 73 5.17 -2.87 6.46
N GLY A 74 6.45 -2.92 6.87
CA GLY A 74 7.39 -1.83 6.62
C GLY A 74 7.62 -1.61 5.14
N ALA A 75 7.71 -2.69 4.34
CA ALA A 75 7.87 -2.58 2.90
C ALA A 75 6.68 -1.88 2.24
N TYR A 76 5.45 -2.19 2.66
CA TYR A 76 4.25 -1.51 2.18
C TYR A 76 4.26 -0.01 2.50
N PHE A 77 4.47 0.38 3.76
CA PHE A 77 4.43 1.79 4.15
C PHE A 77 5.60 2.59 3.57
N LEU A 78 6.81 2.02 3.51
CA LEU A 78 7.97 2.66 2.91
C LEU A 78 7.80 2.87 1.40
N THR A 79 7.30 1.85 0.69
CA THR A 79 7.07 1.98 -0.76
C THR A 79 5.92 2.92 -1.06
N TRP A 80 4.85 2.90 -0.25
CA TRP A 80 3.74 3.83 -0.37
C TRP A 80 4.19 5.29 -0.20
N ILE A 81 4.92 5.64 0.86
CA ILE A 81 5.29 7.03 1.11
C ILE A 81 6.26 7.58 0.05
N VAL A 82 7.22 6.74 -0.39
CA VAL A 82 8.15 7.10 -1.46
C VAL A 82 7.40 7.26 -2.79
N ALA A 83 6.54 6.30 -3.15
CA ALA A 83 5.76 6.37 -4.38
C ALA A 83 4.80 7.56 -4.36
N TRP A 84 4.12 7.81 -3.25
CA TRP A 84 3.21 8.95 -3.12
C TRP A 84 3.95 10.27 -3.31
N GLY A 85 5.11 10.47 -2.66
CA GLY A 85 5.92 11.68 -2.87
C GLY A 85 6.33 11.86 -4.34
N VAL A 86 6.83 10.79 -4.98
CA VAL A 86 7.23 10.83 -6.40
C VAL A 86 6.05 11.19 -7.30
N PHE A 87 4.92 10.50 -7.15
CA PHE A 87 3.74 10.76 -7.98
C PHE A 87 3.11 12.12 -7.68
N PHE A 88 3.11 12.55 -6.41
CA PHE A 88 2.60 13.86 -6.02
C PHE A 88 3.40 14.98 -6.69
N THR A 89 4.74 14.92 -6.66
CA THR A 89 5.59 15.91 -7.33
C THR A 89 5.47 15.86 -8.85
N LEU A 90 5.38 14.67 -9.44
CA LEU A 90 5.23 14.52 -10.89
C LEU A 90 3.87 15.03 -11.41
N LEU A 91 2.80 14.83 -10.65
CA LEU A 91 1.44 15.18 -11.06
C LEU A 91 1.01 16.59 -10.60
N ASN A 92 1.71 17.18 -9.65
CA ASN A 92 1.52 18.57 -9.20
C ASN A 92 2.86 19.35 -9.29
N PRO A 93 3.38 19.60 -10.51
CA PRO A 93 4.68 20.26 -10.68
C PRO A 93 4.71 21.75 -10.28
N LEU A 94 3.56 22.35 -9.93
CA LEU A 94 3.39 23.78 -9.66
C LEU A 94 2.80 24.09 -8.26
N SER A 95 2.76 23.11 -7.35
CA SER A 95 2.26 23.27 -5.97
C SER A 95 3.25 24.01 -5.07
#